data_AF-W6KIS9-F1
#
_entry.id   AF-W6KIS9-F1
#
_cell.length_a   1.000
_cell.length_b   1.000
_cell.length_c   1.000
_cell.angle_alpha   90.00
_cell.angle_beta   90.00
_cell.angle_gamma   90.00
#
_symmetry.space_group_name_H-M   'P 1'
#
loop_
_entity.id
_entity.type
_entity.pdbx_description
1 polymer ?
#
loop_
_entity_poly.entity_id
_entity_poly.type
_entity_poly.pdbx_seq_one_letter_code
_entity_poly.pdbx_strand_id
1 'polypeptide(L)'
;MPGAMDTTEADSNTPKSIIIYRGDVSPEVRALMHEWRNVFLPWSSKKLRGKNKTLKDFLAIASTFGVSHLQLFTSPSHGTLLRIMRFFNGPTLSFRVLSFTLRPEIVKQQRRVASLDRAVWEVAPIVVLNNFLHPEALKRQEVPLLEATFKALFPTVNIQTIQNSEIQRVCLFHYDHVEHVIEVRHYYVNSKTTGVTRTVKKLLENRRPTKLGTLSSIDEVLEREDAWSDTDGEGEEVSLVQPFRQHREQCRIKLQEIGPRMTLELIKVENGFASGEVIYHRLVEKTLHEIQENARKVHSRKVEKAKRRAEQDANVERKKRLREDKIARKKERREQALRDQEANPFEVTGEDGYAGDTD
;
A
#
# COMPACT_ATOMS: atom_id res chain seq x y z
N MET A 1 -9.94 -12.86 -31.88
CA MET A 1 -9.12 -11.74 -31.36
C MET A 1 -9.82 -11.18 -30.12
N PRO A 2 -9.54 -11.69 -28.92
CA PRO A 2 -10.07 -11.09 -27.70
C PRO A 2 -9.27 -9.83 -27.38
N GLY A 3 -9.98 -8.72 -27.23
CA GLY A 3 -9.45 -7.38 -27.08
C GLY A 3 -8.49 -7.24 -25.91
N ALA A 4 -7.37 -6.56 -26.17
CA ALA A 4 -6.56 -5.95 -25.13
C ALA A 4 -7.45 -4.95 -24.38
N MET A 5 -7.87 -5.31 -23.17
CA MET A 5 -8.47 -4.35 -22.24
C MET A 5 -7.47 -3.22 -22.00
N ASP A 6 -7.93 -1.98 -22.10
CA ASP A 6 -7.18 -0.77 -21.80
C ASP A 6 -6.50 -0.88 -20.43
N THR A 7 -5.19 -1.14 -20.44
CA THR A 7 -4.37 -1.27 -19.22
C THR A 7 -4.38 0.00 -18.37
N THR A 8 -4.72 1.15 -18.97
CA THR A 8 -4.74 2.46 -18.32
C THR A 8 -5.87 2.65 -17.31
N GLU A 9 -7.06 2.09 -17.56
CA GLU A 9 -8.20 2.22 -16.63
C GLU A 9 -8.06 1.25 -15.45
N ALA A 10 -7.62 0.02 -15.71
CA ALA A 10 -7.32 -0.96 -14.67
C ALA A 10 -6.22 -0.46 -13.72
N ASP A 11 -5.15 0.14 -14.26
CA ASP A 11 -4.06 0.73 -13.47
C ASP A 11 -4.48 1.95 -12.63
N SER A 12 -5.57 2.62 -13.02
CA SER A 12 -6.15 3.73 -12.25
C SER A 12 -6.95 3.25 -11.03
N ASN A 13 -7.57 2.08 -11.12
CA ASN A 13 -8.37 1.49 -10.05
C ASN A 13 -7.55 0.59 -9.11
N THR A 14 -6.29 0.25 -9.47
CA THR A 14 -5.41 -0.49 -8.56
C THR A 14 -5.07 0.35 -7.32
N PRO A 15 -5.23 -0.23 -6.10
CA PRO A 15 -4.95 0.51 -4.89
C PRO A 15 -3.44 0.67 -4.68
N LYS A 16 -2.95 1.90 -4.87
CA LYS A 16 -1.57 2.28 -4.58
C LYS A 16 -1.45 2.70 -3.12
N SER A 17 -0.44 2.19 -2.43
CA SER A 17 -0.20 2.45 -1.01
C SER A 17 1.12 3.19 -0.79
N ILE A 18 1.07 4.34 -0.12
CA ILE A 18 2.25 5.02 0.43
C ILE A 18 2.45 4.55 1.86
N ILE A 19 3.66 4.06 2.17
CA ILE A 19 4.03 3.60 3.52
C ILE A 19 5.18 4.43 4.03
N ILE A 20 5.00 5.12 5.14
CA ILE A 20 5.99 6.03 5.72
C ILE A 20 6.00 5.89 7.24
N TYR A 21 7.06 6.42 7.86
CA TYR A 21 7.08 6.65 9.30
C TYR A 21 7.15 8.16 9.58
N ARG A 22 6.71 8.57 10.77
CA ARG A 22 6.78 9.96 11.24
C ARG A 22 7.27 10.02 12.69
N GLY A 23 8.08 11.05 12.94
CA GLY A 23 8.75 11.25 14.22
C GLY A 23 10.06 10.46 14.30
N ASP A 24 10.64 10.46 15.49
CA ASP A 24 11.80 9.66 15.81
C ASP A 24 11.35 8.24 16.09
N VAL A 25 11.76 7.33 15.20
CA VAL A 25 11.33 5.94 15.19
C VAL A 25 12.57 5.06 15.26
N SER A 26 12.49 4.03 16.10
CA SER A 26 13.59 3.08 16.33
C SER A 26 14.03 2.41 15.02
N PRO A 27 15.33 2.04 14.89
CA PRO A 27 15.85 1.39 13.69
C PRO A 27 15.08 0.13 13.28
N GLU A 28 14.58 -0.64 14.24
CA GLU A 28 13.85 -1.89 14.04
C GLU A 28 12.49 -1.61 13.39
N VAL A 29 11.78 -0.57 13.84
CA VAL A 29 10.50 -0.17 13.25
C VAL A 29 10.72 0.43 11.85
N ARG A 30 11.87 1.07 11.61
CA ARG A 30 12.26 1.50 10.25
C ARG A 30 12.48 0.29 9.34
N ALA A 31 13.15 -0.76 9.83
CA ALA A 31 13.32 -2.01 9.10
C ALA A 31 11.96 -2.69 8.84
N LEU A 32 11.08 -2.74 9.85
CA LEU A 32 9.71 -3.24 9.72
C LEU A 32 8.95 -2.48 8.62
N MET A 33 9.02 -1.16 8.60
CA MET A 33 8.38 -0.35 7.56
C MET A 33 8.92 -0.69 6.16
N HIS A 34 10.24 -0.91 6.01
CA HIS A 34 10.82 -1.33 4.74
C HIS A 34 10.36 -2.73 4.30
N GLU A 35 10.18 -3.66 5.23
CA GLU A 35 9.64 -4.98 4.94
C GLU A 35 8.14 -4.95 4.64
N TRP A 36 7.40 -4.12 5.35
CA TRP A 36 5.97 -3.91 5.12
C TRP A 36 5.73 -3.31 3.73
N ARG A 37 6.61 -2.41 3.26
CA ARG A 37 6.62 -1.96 1.85
C ARG A 37 6.78 -3.11 0.86
N ASN A 38 7.55 -4.15 1.21
CA ASN A 38 7.74 -5.29 0.33
C ASN A 38 6.48 -6.15 0.18
N VAL A 39 5.63 -6.21 1.22
CA VAL A 39 4.34 -6.91 1.15
C VAL A 39 3.47 -6.35 0.03
N PHE A 40 3.33 -5.03 -0.06
CA PHE A 40 2.44 -4.35 -1.02
C PHE A 40 3.04 -4.12 -2.42
N LEU A 41 4.18 -4.74 -2.75
CA LEU A 41 4.73 -4.62 -4.11
C LEU A 41 3.82 -5.32 -5.14
N PRO A 42 3.73 -4.79 -6.38
CA PRO A 42 4.51 -3.69 -6.96
C PRO A 42 3.98 -2.29 -6.62
N TRP A 43 2.74 -2.18 -6.13
CA TRP A 43 1.99 -0.93 -5.93
C TRP A 43 2.39 -0.14 -4.67
N SER A 44 3.53 -0.48 -4.07
CA SER A 44 4.12 0.20 -2.93
C SER A 44 5.35 0.99 -3.32
N SER A 45 5.53 2.13 -2.65
CA SER A 45 6.65 3.03 -2.92
C SER A 45 7.97 2.54 -2.30
N LYS A 46 8.77 1.76 -3.02
CA LYS A 46 10.14 1.35 -2.58
C LYS A 46 11.06 2.54 -2.35
N LYS A 47 11.08 3.48 -3.30
CA LYS A 47 12.07 4.57 -3.38
C LYS A 47 11.62 5.88 -2.73
N LEU A 48 10.42 5.94 -2.15
CA LEU A 48 9.95 7.15 -1.49
C LEU A 48 10.79 7.41 -0.25
N ARG A 49 11.62 8.45 -0.36
CA ARG A 49 12.49 9.00 0.68
C ARG A 49 12.21 10.51 0.71
N GLY A 50 11.85 11.02 1.87
CA GLY A 50 11.56 12.45 2.02
C GLY A 50 11.27 12.79 3.47
N LYS A 51 11.74 13.96 3.90
CA LYS A 51 11.43 14.54 5.21
C LYS A 51 10.15 15.39 5.11
N ASN A 52 9.08 14.85 4.54
CA ASN A 52 7.81 15.57 4.47
C ASN A 52 7.18 15.55 5.87
N LYS A 53 7.12 16.71 6.52
CA LYS A 53 6.71 16.82 7.92
C LYS A 53 5.19 16.82 8.10
N THR A 54 4.41 17.18 7.06
CA THR A 54 2.98 17.38 7.20
C THR A 54 2.13 16.38 6.41
N LEU A 55 0.99 15.99 6.99
CA LEU A 55 0.01 15.12 6.34
C LEU A 55 -0.64 15.78 5.10
N LYS A 56 -0.60 17.11 5.02
CA LYS A 56 -1.14 17.88 3.89
C LYS A 56 -0.33 17.67 2.62
N ASP A 57 0.99 17.58 2.74
CA ASP A 57 1.87 17.34 1.60
C ASP A 57 1.55 15.98 0.94
N PHE A 58 1.24 14.97 1.75
CA PHE A 58 0.85 13.65 1.25
C PHE A 58 -0.51 13.65 0.56
N LEU A 59 -1.43 14.56 0.93
CA LEU A 59 -2.70 14.70 0.21
C LEU A 59 -2.48 15.25 -1.21
N ALA A 60 -1.58 16.21 -1.39
CA ALA A 60 -1.21 16.73 -2.71
C ALA A 60 -0.47 15.69 -3.57
N ILE A 61 0.39 14.88 -2.94
CA ILE A 61 1.04 13.75 -3.62
C ILE A 61 0.00 12.71 -4.02
N ALA A 62 -0.93 12.38 -3.12
CA ALA A 62 -1.97 11.39 -3.41
C ALA A 62 -2.87 11.79 -4.58
N SER A 63 -3.24 13.07 -4.69
CA SER A 63 -4.00 13.57 -5.83
C SER A 63 -3.21 13.52 -7.15
N THR A 64 -1.88 13.68 -7.10
CA THR A 64 -1.03 13.69 -8.31
C THR A 64 -0.75 12.27 -8.81
N PHE A 65 -0.52 11.32 -7.90
CA PHE A 65 -0.12 9.95 -8.24
C PHE A 65 -1.27 8.93 -8.19
N GLY A 66 -2.50 9.37 -7.87
CA GLY A 66 -3.67 8.49 -7.73
C GLY A 66 -3.49 7.46 -6.62
N VAL A 67 -2.93 7.87 -5.48
CA VAL A 67 -2.69 6.96 -4.34
C VAL A 67 -3.95 6.82 -3.51
N SER A 68 -4.34 5.58 -3.19
CA SER A 68 -5.56 5.29 -2.45
C SER A 68 -5.36 5.26 -0.94
N HIS A 69 -4.22 4.73 -0.46
CA HIS A 69 -3.96 4.54 0.97
C HIS A 69 -2.63 5.14 1.44
N LEU A 70 -2.65 5.66 2.66
CA LEU A 70 -1.48 6.09 3.43
C LEU A 70 -1.37 5.25 4.68
N GLN A 71 -0.24 4.57 4.82
CA GLN A 71 0.11 3.79 5.99
C GLN A 71 1.23 4.49 6.73
N LEU A 72 0.98 4.82 7.99
CA LEU A 72 1.85 5.65 8.79
C LEU A 72 2.27 4.93 10.06
N PHE A 73 3.57 4.69 10.19
CA PHE A 73 4.17 4.25 11.45
C PHE A 73 4.55 5.46 12.31
N THR A 74 4.16 5.43 13.57
CA THR A 74 4.55 6.42 14.57
C THR A 74 4.96 5.70 15.83
N SER A 75 6.00 6.17 16.50
CA SER A 75 6.44 5.64 17.79
C SER A 75 6.29 6.70 18.88
N PRO A 76 5.08 6.95 19.40
CA PRO A 76 4.93 7.71 20.64
C PRO A 76 5.62 6.99 21.82
N SER A 77 5.75 7.69 22.94
CA SER A 77 6.35 7.18 24.19
C SER A 77 5.73 5.86 24.69
N HIS A 78 4.49 5.57 24.31
CA HIS A 78 3.73 4.40 24.79
C HIS A 78 3.69 3.22 23.79
N GLY A 79 4.58 3.20 22.79
CA GLY A 79 4.74 2.08 21.86
C GLY A 79 4.53 2.44 20.39
N THR A 80 4.62 1.44 19.51
CA THR A 80 4.51 1.64 18.06
C THR A 80 3.06 1.58 17.60
N LEU A 81 2.62 2.60 16.88
CA LEU A 81 1.33 2.65 16.21
C LEU A 81 1.48 2.55 14.70
N LEU A 82 0.59 1.79 14.08
CA LEU A 82 0.36 1.75 12.64
C LEU A 82 -1.00 2.38 12.34
N ARG A 83 -1.03 3.47 11.58
CA ARG A 83 -2.25 4.10 11.11
C ARG A 83 -2.45 3.82 9.64
N ILE A 84 -3.58 3.21 9.27
CA ILE A 84 -4.00 2.97 7.89
C ILE A 84 -5.09 3.98 7.56
N MET A 85 -4.83 4.86 6.60
CA MET A 85 -5.71 5.95 6.21
C MET A 85 -6.04 5.82 4.72
N ARG A 86 -7.30 5.92 4.37
CA ARG A 86 -7.71 6.06 2.96
C ARG A 86 -7.85 7.54 2.62
N PHE A 87 -7.31 7.96 1.47
CA PHE A 87 -7.36 9.36 1.05
C PHE A 87 -8.79 9.81 0.70
N PHE A 88 -9.04 11.11 0.80
CA PHE A 88 -10.30 11.83 0.52
C PHE A 88 -11.48 11.52 1.45
N ASN A 89 -12.04 10.30 1.39
CA ASN A 89 -13.34 9.99 2.00
C ASN A 89 -13.32 8.85 3.03
N GLY A 90 -12.20 8.14 3.16
CA GLY A 90 -12.21 6.84 3.84
C GLY A 90 -11.81 6.87 5.31
N PRO A 91 -12.11 5.78 6.04
CA PRO A 91 -11.82 5.69 7.47
C PRO A 91 -10.32 5.64 7.73
N THR A 92 -9.95 6.06 8.93
CA THR A 92 -8.61 5.93 9.49
C THR A 92 -8.64 4.90 10.62
N LEU A 93 -7.94 3.80 10.41
CA LEU A 93 -7.75 2.76 11.42
C LEU A 93 -6.41 2.99 12.11
N SER A 94 -6.42 3.00 13.44
CA SER A 94 -5.22 3.10 14.26
C SER A 94 -5.01 1.81 15.02
N PHE A 95 -3.91 1.13 14.72
CA PHE A 95 -3.48 -0.12 15.34
C PHE A 95 -2.30 0.12 16.27
N ARG A 96 -2.27 -0.57 17.41
CA ARG A 96 -1.05 -0.81 18.18
C ARG A 96 -0.34 -2.00 17.55
N VAL A 97 0.97 -1.89 17.35
CA VAL A 97 1.79 -3.06 17.05
C VAL A 97 2.23 -3.65 18.39
N LEU A 98 1.75 -4.84 18.74
CA LEU A 98 2.09 -5.52 20.00
C LEU A 98 3.45 -6.22 19.87
N SER A 99 3.58 -7.08 18.87
CA SER A 99 4.82 -7.77 18.54
C SER A 99 5.03 -7.78 17.03
N PHE A 100 6.29 -7.75 16.62
CA PHE A 100 6.68 -7.95 15.24
C PHE A 100 7.97 -8.75 15.15
N THR A 101 8.16 -9.44 14.05
CA THR A 101 9.38 -10.19 13.73
C THR A 101 9.77 -9.88 12.31
N LEU A 102 11.05 -9.54 12.12
CA LEU A 102 11.57 -9.17 10.82
C LEU A 102 11.89 -10.41 9.99
N ARG A 103 11.86 -10.28 8.67
CA ARG A 103 12.18 -11.37 7.74
C ARG A 103 13.54 -12.02 8.01
N PRO A 104 14.65 -11.31 8.25
CA PRO A 104 15.95 -11.94 8.52
C PRO A 104 15.90 -12.93 9.70
N GLU A 105 15.09 -12.66 10.71
CA GLU A 105 14.93 -13.53 11.89
C GLU A 105 14.11 -14.77 11.54
N ILE A 106 13.02 -14.59 10.79
CA ILE A 106 12.18 -15.69 10.30
C ILE A 106 13.00 -16.63 9.39
N VAL A 107 13.79 -16.06 8.49
CA VAL A 107 14.65 -16.81 7.57
C VAL A 107 15.70 -17.62 8.32
N LYS A 108 16.29 -17.08 9.39
CA LYS A 108 17.23 -17.82 10.26
C LYS A 108 16.57 -18.98 11.01
N GLN A 109 15.30 -18.83 11.40
CA GLN A 109 14.54 -19.88 12.06
C GLN A 109 14.16 -21.03 11.11
N GLN A 110 14.09 -20.77 9.81
CA GLN A 110 13.66 -21.76 8.82
C GLN A 110 14.78 -22.74 8.44
N ARG A 111 14.50 -24.04 8.56
CA ARG A 111 15.43 -25.11 8.13
C ARG A 111 15.72 -25.12 6.64
N ARG A 112 14.77 -24.71 5.79
CA ARG A 112 14.92 -24.63 4.33
C ARG A 112 14.37 -23.30 3.83
N VAL A 113 15.26 -22.44 3.36
CA VAL A 113 14.91 -21.12 2.84
C VAL A 113 14.63 -21.21 1.34
N ALA A 114 13.50 -20.67 0.88
CA ALA A 114 13.23 -20.50 -0.54
C ALA A 114 14.09 -19.35 -1.09
N SER A 115 14.77 -19.61 -2.21
CA SER A 115 15.32 -18.53 -3.02
C SER A 115 14.16 -17.76 -3.63
N LEU A 116 13.97 -16.53 -3.18
CA LEU A 116 12.91 -15.66 -3.67
C LEU A 116 13.46 -14.86 -4.85
N ASP A 117 13.01 -15.23 -6.05
CA ASP A 117 13.36 -14.52 -7.27
C ASP A 117 12.73 -13.12 -7.29
N ARG A 118 13.31 -12.22 -8.09
CA ARG A 118 12.83 -10.84 -8.22
C ARG A 118 11.42 -10.78 -8.78
N ALA A 119 11.07 -11.69 -9.69
CA ALA A 119 9.74 -11.81 -10.30
C ALA A 119 8.61 -11.95 -9.27
N VAL A 120 8.91 -12.58 -8.12
CA VAL A 120 7.94 -12.77 -7.01
C VAL A 120 7.44 -11.45 -6.44
N TRP A 121 8.26 -10.41 -6.49
CA TRP A 121 7.93 -9.09 -5.95
C TRP A 121 7.27 -8.18 -6.98
N GLU A 122 7.18 -8.59 -8.24
CA GLU A 122 6.51 -7.83 -9.30
C GLU A 122 5.01 -8.10 -9.32
N VAL A 123 4.57 -9.24 -8.78
CA VAL A 123 3.16 -9.60 -8.69
C VAL A 123 2.59 -9.27 -7.31
N ALA A 124 1.38 -8.71 -7.26
CA ALA A 124 0.69 -8.40 -6.01
C ALA A 124 0.32 -9.66 -5.20
N PRO A 125 0.37 -9.63 -3.87
CA PRO A 125 -0.06 -10.76 -3.05
C PRO A 125 -1.58 -10.90 -3.01
N ILE A 126 -2.06 -12.13 -2.85
CA ILE A 126 -3.47 -12.42 -2.57
C ILE A 126 -3.74 -12.24 -1.09
N VAL A 127 -4.88 -11.64 -0.76
CA VAL A 127 -5.31 -11.45 0.63
C VAL A 127 -6.21 -12.61 1.03
N VAL A 128 -5.91 -13.20 2.18
CA VAL A 128 -6.79 -14.15 2.85
C VAL A 128 -7.19 -13.55 4.18
N LEU A 129 -8.50 -13.34 4.36
CA LEU A 129 -9.08 -12.87 5.61
C LEU A 129 -9.66 -14.07 6.34
N ASN A 130 -9.01 -14.49 7.41
CA ASN A 130 -9.45 -15.61 8.22
C ASN A 130 -10.19 -15.11 9.48
N ASN A 131 -11.34 -15.72 9.76
CA ASN A 131 -12.15 -15.50 10.94
C ASN A 131 -12.78 -14.09 11.08
N PHE A 132 -12.88 -13.34 9.99
CA PHE A 132 -13.59 -12.05 9.96
C PHE A 132 -15.12 -12.21 9.83
N LEU A 133 -15.58 -13.36 9.33
CA LEU A 133 -17.00 -13.65 9.11
C LEU A 133 -17.68 -14.35 10.30
N HIS A 134 -16.96 -14.53 11.41
CA HIS A 134 -17.54 -15.18 12.59
C HIS A 134 -18.75 -14.37 13.11
N PRO A 135 -19.88 -15.01 13.48
CA PRO A 135 -21.10 -14.30 13.87
C PRO A 135 -20.89 -13.35 15.06
N GLU A 136 -19.96 -13.66 15.97
CA GLU A 136 -19.62 -12.76 17.08
C GLU A 136 -18.77 -11.56 16.63
N ALA A 137 -17.93 -11.75 15.61
CA ALA A 137 -17.15 -10.67 15.03
C ALA A 137 -18.05 -9.71 14.23
N LEU A 138 -19.04 -10.24 13.50
CA LEU A 138 -19.97 -9.45 12.70
C LEU A 138 -20.91 -8.56 13.52
N LYS A 139 -21.21 -8.93 14.78
CA LYS A 139 -22.02 -8.10 15.70
C LYS A 139 -21.36 -6.76 16.02
N ARG A 140 -20.04 -6.65 15.84
CA ARG A 140 -19.27 -5.46 16.18
C ARG A 140 -19.10 -4.56 14.97
N GLN A 141 -19.25 -3.25 15.18
CA GLN A 141 -19.25 -2.28 14.09
C GLN A 141 -17.87 -2.09 13.46
N GLU A 142 -16.78 -2.41 14.17
CA GLU A 142 -15.41 -2.26 13.70
C GLU A 142 -14.96 -3.34 12.71
N VAL A 143 -15.52 -4.56 12.78
CA VAL A 143 -15.03 -5.71 12.00
C VAL A 143 -15.35 -5.57 10.51
N PRO A 144 -16.57 -5.16 10.08
CA PRO A 144 -16.85 -4.92 8.66
C PRO A 144 -16.00 -3.80 8.08
N LEU A 145 -15.71 -2.75 8.86
CA LEU A 145 -14.84 -1.64 8.44
C LEU A 145 -13.39 -2.10 8.28
N LEU A 146 -12.93 -2.95 9.19
CA LEU A 146 -11.61 -3.56 9.15
C LEU A 146 -11.46 -4.47 7.92
N GLU A 147 -12.43 -5.35 7.69
CA GLU A 147 -12.49 -6.25 6.53
C GLU A 147 -12.49 -5.46 5.22
N ALA A 148 -13.36 -4.44 5.11
CA ALA A 148 -13.44 -3.59 3.92
C ALA A 148 -12.13 -2.82 3.67
N THR A 149 -11.47 -2.35 4.74
CA THR A 149 -10.19 -1.66 4.62
C THR A 149 -9.09 -2.61 4.18
N PHE A 150 -8.99 -3.81 4.76
CA PHE A 150 -8.00 -4.80 4.34
C PHE A 150 -8.24 -5.29 2.91
N LYS A 151 -9.49 -5.50 2.49
CA LYS A 151 -9.83 -5.78 1.08
C LYS A 151 -9.40 -4.64 0.16
N ALA A 152 -9.65 -3.39 0.55
CA ALA A 152 -9.35 -2.22 -0.27
C ALA A 152 -7.84 -1.92 -0.40
N LEU A 153 -6.99 -2.42 0.49
CA LEU A 153 -5.54 -2.22 0.41
C LEU A 153 -4.88 -3.00 -0.75
N PHE A 154 -5.56 -4.01 -1.29
CA PHE A 154 -5.04 -4.89 -2.31
C PHE A 154 -5.95 -4.89 -3.54
N PRO A 155 -5.40 -5.13 -4.74
CA PRO A 155 -6.21 -5.18 -5.95
C PRO A 155 -7.27 -6.28 -5.84
N THR A 156 -8.47 -5.98 -6.33
CA THR A 156 -9.56 -6.95 -6.39
C THR A 156 -9.18 -8.09 -7.35
N VAL A 157 -9.26 -9.32 -6.88
CA VAL A 157 -8.90 -10.51 -7.67
C VAL A 157 -10.17 -11.13 -8.25
N ASN A 158 -10.23 -11.23 -9.57
CA ASN A 158 -11.27 -11.97 -10.27
C ASN A 158 -10.80 -13.41 -10.50
N ILE A 159 -11.54 -14.37 -9.94
CA ILE A 159 -11.17 -15.80 -9.96
C ILE A 159 -11.14 -16.38 -11.38
N GLN A 160 -11.96 -15.84 -12.29
CA GLN A 160 -12.07 -16.35 -13.67
C GLN A 160 -10.95 -15.86 -14.59
N THR A 161 -10.34 -14.71 -14.29
CA THR A 161 -9.34 -14.08 -15.18
C THR A 161 -7.92 -14.21 -14.67
N ILE A 162 -7.72 -14.63 -13.42
CA ILE A 162 -6.39 -14.72 -12.81
C ILE A 162 -5.57 -15.84 -13.46
N GLN A 163 -4.33 -15.52 -13.82
CA GLN A 163 -3.39 -16.53 -14.29
C GLN A 163 -2.69 -17.18 -13.10
N ASN A 164 -2.55 -18.51 -13.14
CA ASN A 164 -1.86 -19.27 -12.08
C ASN A 164 -0.38 -18.89 -11.89
N SER A 165 0.24 -18.25 -12.88
CA SER A 165 1.59 -17.68 -12.81
C SER A 165 1.69 -16.47 -11.88
N GLU A 166 0.62 -15.71 -11.73
CA GLU A 166 0.54 -14.51 -10.89
C GLU A 166 0.40 -14.87 -9.39
N ILE A 167 -0.11 -16.05 -9.09
CA ILE A 167 -0.32 -16.54 -7.73
C ILE A 167 1.03 -16.91 -7.11
N GLN A 168 1.74 -15.95 -6.53
CA GLN A 168 3.07 -16.16 -5.94
C GLN A 168 3.16 -15.89 -4.45
N ARG A 169 2.38 -14.93 -3.95
CA ARG A 169 2.43 -14.48 -2.56
C ARG A 169 1.03 -14.41 -1.96
N VAL A 170 0.92 -14.74 -0.68
CA VAL A 170 -0.31 -14.70 0.09
C VAL A 170 -0.08 -13.91 1.37
N CYS A 171 -0.90 -12.90 1.63
CA CYS A 171 -0.96 -12.16 2.87
C CYS A 171 -2.18 -12.64 3.66
N LEU A 172 -1.94 -13.32 4.77
CA LEU A 172 -2.96 -13.78 5.69
C LEU A 172 -3.16 -12.73 6.78
N PHE A 173 -4.42 -12.32 6.96
CA PHE A 173 -4.88 -11.64 8.16
C PHE A 173 -5.76 -12.63 8.93
N HIS A 174 -5.35 -13.00 10.13
CA HIS A 174 -6.14 -13.83 11.02
C HIS A 174 -6.67 -12.96 12.16
N TYR A 175 -7.98 -12.89 12.30
CA TYR A 175 -8.63 -12.16 13.38
C TYR A 175 -8.95 -13.11 14.53
N ASP A 176 -8.37 -12.86 15.70
CA ASP A 176 -8.81 -13.51 16.92
C ASP A 176 -9.94 -12.69 17.57
N HIS A 177 -11.10 -13.33 17.68
CA HIS A 177 -12.30 -12.75 18.26
C HIS A 177 -12.24 -12.66 19.80
N VAL A 178 -11.39 -13.44 20.48
CA VAL A 178 -11.28 -13.43 21.95
C VAL A 178 -10.38 -12.27 22.40
N GLU A 179 -9.14 -12.23 21.90
CA GLU A 179 -8.15 -11.21 22.27
C GLU A 179 -8.32 -9.88 21.50
N HIS A 180 -9.09 -9.91 20.40
CA HIS A 180 -9.26 -8.80 19.44
C HIS A 180 -7.92 -8.35 18.85
N VAL A 181 -7.09 -9.34 18.52
CA VAL A 181 -5.78 -9.17 17.89
C VAL A 181 -5.85 -9.70 16.46
N ILE A 182 -5.16 -9.03 15.56
CA ILE A 182 -5.03 -9.41 14.16
C ILE A 182 -3.59 -9.89 13.96
N GLU A 183 -3.42 -11.16 13.64
CA GLU A 183 -2.14 -11.68 13.20
C GLU A 183 -1.98 -11.47 11.70
N VAL A 184 -0.88 -10.83 11.31
CA VAL A 184 -0.50 -10.64 9.92
C VAL A 184 0.68 -11.56 9.61
N ARG A 185 0.49 -12.42 8.62
CA ARG A 185 1.52 -13.35 8.14
C ARG A 185 1.62 -13.31 6.63
N HIS A 186 2.84 -13.37 6.12
CA HIS A 186 3.11 -13.27 4.68
C HIS A 186 3.84 -14.51 4.20
N TYR A 187 3.20 -15.25 3.29
CA TYR A 187 3.66 -16.52 2.76
C TYR A 187 3.97 -16.43 1.27
N TYR A 188 5.00 -17.17 0.87
CA TYR A 188 5.33 -17.54 -0.49
C TYR A 188 4.63 -18.85 -0.83
N VAL A 189 4.00 -18.90 -1.99
CA VAL A 189 3.38 -20.12 -2.52
C VAL A 189 4.42 -20.89 -3.32
N ASN A 190 4.92 -21.98 -2.73
CA ASN A 190 5.84 -22.89 -3.36
C ASN A 190 5.07 -24.11 -3.91
N SER A 191 5.00 -24.20 -5.23
CA SER A 191 4.41 -25.33 -5.94
C SER A 191 5.47 -26.40 -6.20
N LYS A 192 5.26 -27.60 -5.66
CA LYS A 192 6.11 -28.77 -5.94
C LYS A 192 5.36 -29.75 -6.86
N THR A 193 6.08 -30.35 -7.81
CA THR A 193 5.61 -31.52 -8.57
C THR A 193 5.24 -32.64 -7.60
N THR A 194 4.06 -33.22 -7.76
CA THR A 194 3.68 -34.50 -7.13
C THR A 194 4.00 -35.67 -8.07
N GLY A 195 4.08 -36.89 -7.54
CA GLY A 195 4.26 -38.11 -8.34
C GLY A 195 5.70 -38.44 -8.78
N VAL A 196 6.71 -37.67 -8.34
CA VAL A 196 8.12 -37.91 -8.68
C VAL A 196 8.91 -38.25 -7.41
N THR A 197 9.61 -39.39 -7.41
CA THR A 197 10.46 -39.83 -6.30
C THR A 197 11.63 -38.87 -6.08
N ARG A 198 12.21 -38.86 -4.88
CA ARG A 198 13.13 -37.80 -4.44
C ARG A 198 14.46 -37.87 -5.18
N THR A 199 14.89 -39.06 -5.58
CA THR A 199 16.03 -39.32 -6.46
C THR A 199 15.79 -38.81 -7.87
N VAL A 200 14.63 -39.10 -8.47
CA VAL A 200 14.28 -38.59 -9.80
C VAL A 200 14.17 -37.06 -9.76
N LYS A 201 13.64 -36.48 -8.68
CA LYS A 201 13.62 -35.04 -8.48
C LYS A 201 15.01 -34.43 -8.36
N LYS A 202 15.93 -35.03 -7.59
CA LYS A 202 17.32 -34.59 -7.52
C LYS A 202 17.98 -34.66 -8.90
N LEU A 203 17.71 -35.74 -9.64
CA LEU A 203 18.20 -35.93 -11.01
C LEU A 203 17.68 -34.82 -11.96
N LEU A 204 16.39 -34.51 -11.87
CA LEU A 204 15.73 -33.45 -12.64
C LEU A 204 16.25 -32.05 -12.28
N GLU A 205 16.59 -31.82 -11.01
CA GLU A 205 17.23 -30.60 -10.52
C GLU A 205 18.76 -30.57 -10.76
N ASN A 206 19.30 -31.51 -11.54
CA ASN A 206 20.74 -31.70 -11.80
C ASN A 206 21.59 -31.86 -10.52
N ARG A 207 20.98 -32.25 -9.41
CA ARG A 207 21.65 -32.56 -8.15
C ARG A 207 22.01 -34.04 -8.13
N ARG A 208 23.26 -34.37 -7.84
CA ARG A 208 23.68 -35.78 -7.68
C ARG A 208 23.01 -36.37 -6.43
N PRO A 209 22.18 -37.43 -6.55
CA PRO A 209 21.71 -38.16 -5.38
C PRO A 209 22.88 -38.74 -4.60
N THR A 210 22.85 -38.61 -3.28
CA THR A 210 23.87 -39.16 -2.40
C THR A 210 23.81 -40.69 -2.44
N LYS A 211 24.93 -41.36 -2.76
CA LYS A 211 25.12 -42.83 -2.72
C LYS A 211 24.41 -43.67 -3.81
N LEU A 212 24.51 -43.27 -5.07
CA LEU A 212 24.14 -44.16 -6.20
C LEU A 212 25.12 -45.32 -6.42
N GLY A 213 26.37 -45.20 -5.97
CA GLY A 213 27.42 -46.20 -6.22
C GLY A 213 27.31 -47.49 -5.39
N THR A 214 26.39 -47.55 -4.43
CA THR A 214 26.19 -48.70 -3.55
C THR A 214 25.00 -49.57 -3.96
N LEU A 215 24.22 -49.14 -4.96
CA LEU A 215 22.96 -49.76 -5.32
C LEU A 215 23.13 -50.54 -6.63
N SER A 216 22.67 -51.79 -6.62
CA SER A 216 22.81 -52.73 -7.74
C SER A 216 21.75 -52.51 -8.83
N SER A 217 20.57 -52.01 -8.45
CA SER A 217 19.43 -51.81 -9.36
C SER A 217 18.64 -50.55 -9.02
N ILE A 218 17.96 -50.01 -10.04
CA ILE A 218 17.10 -48.82 -9.94
C ILE A 218 15.90 -49.07 -9.00
N ASP A 219 15.38 -50.30 -8.94
CA ASP A 219 14.26 -50.66 -8.05
C ASP A 219 14.63 -50.58 -6.56
N GLU A 220 15.89 -50.89 -6.20
CA GLU A 220 16.40 -50.81 -4.83
C GLU A 220 16.49 -49.35 -4.31
N VAL A 221 16.56 -48.39 -5.24
CA VAL A 221 16.51 -46.95 -4.96
C VAL A 221 15.08 -46.52 -4.59
N LEU A 222 14.08 -47.08 -5.27
CA LEU A 222 12.67 -46.72 -5.09
C LEU A 222 12.12 -47.30 -3.78
N GLU A 223 12.52 -48.52 -3.42
CA GLU A 223 12.03 -49.21 -2.22
C GLU A 223 12.63 -48.69 -0.89
N ARG A 224 13.88 -48.19 -0.90
CA ARG A 224 14.54 -47.65 0.31
C ARG A 224 14.14 -46.21 0.64
N GLU A 225 13.48 -45.49 -0.26
CA GLU A 225 13.17 -44.05 -0.09
C GLU A 225 12.02 -43.78 0.90
N ASP A 226 11.09 -44.72 1.07
CA ASP A 226 9.93 -44.57 1.98
C ASP A 226 10.32 -44.57 3.46
N ALA A 227 11.46 -45.16 3.83
CA ALA A 227 11.89 -45.30 5.22
C ALA A 227 12.57 -44.04 5.80
N TRP A 228 12.92 -43.03 4.99
CA TRP A 228 13.80 -41.92 5.39
C TRP A 228 13.15 -40.53 5.39
N SER A 229 11.84 -40.39 5.15
CA SER A 229 11.27 -39.08 4.80
C SER A 229 9.90 -38.74 5.41
N ASP A 230 9.88 -38.55 6.73
CA ASP A 230 8.71 -38.16 7.52
C ASP A 230 8.27 -36.66 7.39
N THR A 231 8.86 -35.87 6.47
CA THR A 231 8.66 -34.39 6.47
C THR A 231 8.39 -33.72 5.12
N ASP A 232 8.49 -34.45 4.00
CA ASP A 232 8.08 -33.93 2.69
C ASP A 232 6.66 -34.40 2.30
N GLY A 233 6.04 -35.33 3.07
CA GLY A 233 4.67 -35.83 2.91
C GLY A 233 3.57 -34.87 3.37
N GLU A 234 3.89 -33.89 4.22
CA GLU A 234 2.90 -32.91 4.69
C GLU A 234 2.71 -31.79 3.66
N GLY A 235 1.70 -31.96 2.82
CA GLY A 235 1.16 -30.93 1.95
C GLY A 235 0.00 -31.51 1.16
N GLU A 236 -1.12 -30.79 1.15
CA GLU A 236 -2.32 -31.22 0.45
C GLU A 236 -2.04 -31.32 -1.06
N GLU A 237 -2.38 -32.48 -1.63
CA GLU A 237 -2.27 -32.71 -3.06
C GLU A 237 -3.50 -32.14 -3.72
N VAL A 238 -3.30 -31.18 -4.62
CA VAL A 238 -4.37 -30.53 -5.36
C VAL A 238 -4.28 -30.98 -6.81
N SER A 239 -5.34 -31.63 -7.30
CA SER A 239 -5.49 -31.93 -8.72
C SER A 239 -5.73 -30.64 -9.50
N LEU A 240 -4.92 -30.41 -10.52
CA LEU A 240 -4.96 -29.17 -11.28
C LEU A 240 -5.86 -29.33 -12.50
N VAL A 241 -6.92 -28.51 -12.58
CA VAL A 241 -7.75 -28.40 -13.80
C VAL A 241 -7.05 -27.52 -14.85
N GLN A 242 -6.17 -26.62 -14.41
CA GLN A 242 -5.36 -25.73 -15.25
C GLN A 242 -3.90 -25.77 -14.82
N PRO A 243 -2.94 -25.65 -15.75
CA PRO A 243 -1.52 -25.69 -15.40
C PRO A 243 -1.16 -24.59 -14.40
N PHE A 244 -0.45 -24.96 -13.34
CA PHE A 244 0.06 -24.04 -12.33
C PHE A 244 1.57 -23.86 -12.54
N ARG A 245 1.95 -22.76 -13.20
CA ARG A 245 3.34 -22.48 -13.61
C ARG A 245 3.91 -23.62 -14.48
N GLN A 246 4.83 -24.41 -13.92
CA GLN A 246 5.50 -25.52 -14.59
C GLN A 246 4.75 -26.85 -14.42
N HIS A 247 3.74 -26.91 -13.55
CA HIS A 247 3.02 -28.14 -13.20
C HIS A 247 1.73 -28.25 -13.99
N ARG A 248 1.47 -29.41 -14.61
CA ARG A 248 0.33 -29.61 -15.52
C ARG A 248 -0.79 -30.48 -14.96
N GLU A 249 -0.46 -31.53 -14.21
CA GLU A 249 -1.43 -32.56 -13.80
C GLU A 249 -1.81 -32.44 -12.32
N GLN A 250 -0.81 -32.45 -11.45
CA GLN A 250 -1.00 -32.34 -10.01
C GLN A 250 0.12 -31.49 -9.40
N CYS A 251 -0.22 -30.79 -8.32
CA CYS A 251 0.74 -29.97 -7.60
C CYS A 251 0.49 -30.06 -6.09
N ARG A 252 1.58 -30.17 -5.33
CA ARG A 252 1.56 -30.00 -3.88
C ARG A 252 1.90 -28.56 -3.56
N ILE A 253 0.97 -27.88 -2.90
CA ILE A 253 1.16 -26.50 -2.49
C ILE A 253 1.80 -26.48 -1.11
N LYS A 254 2.99 -25.89 -1.00
CA LYS A 254 3.65 -25.62 0.28
C LYS A 254 3.75 -24.11 0.50
N LEU A 255 3.21 -23.65 1.62
CA LEU A 255 3.38 -22.27 2.05
C LEU A 255 4.70 -22.14 2.79
N GLN A 256 5.52 -21.19 2.37
CA GLN A 256 6.76 -20.85 3.06
C GLN A 256 6.69 -19.41 3.52
N GLU A 257 6.99 -19.15 4.77
CA GLU A 257 6.89 -17.79 5.28
C GLU A 257 8.03 -16.89 4.80
N ILE A 258 7.69 -15.68 4.36
CA ILE A 258 8.65 -14.67 3.93
C ILE A 258 8.82 -13.59 5.01
N GLY A 259 7.74 -13.28 5.75
CA GLY A 259 7.69 -12.17 6.71
C GLY A 259 7.27 -10.83 6.09
N PRO A 260 7.06 -9.77 6.90
CA PRO A 260 7.19 -9.74 8.37
C PRO A 260 6.01 -10.42 9.08
N ARG A 261 6.22 -10.87 10.32
CA ARG A 261 5.13 -11.26 11.25
C ARG A 261 4.75 -10.05 12.08
N MET A 262 3.47 -9.79 12.24
CA MET A 262 2.99 -8.74 13.12
C MET A 262 1.73 -9.17 13.86
N THR A 263 1.62 -8.75 15.11
CA THR A 263 0.37 -8.79 15.87
C THR A 263 -0.11 -7.36 16.06
N LEU A 264 -1.31 -7.09 15.55
CA LEU A 264 -1.91 -5.77 15.53
C LEU A 264 -3.14 -5.76 16.43
N GLU A 265 -3.25 -4.75 17.27
CA GLU A 265 -4.41 -4.52 18.11
C GLU A 265 -5.13 -3.27 17.63
N LEU A 266 -6.42 -3.36 17.32
CA LEU A 266 -7.20 -2.19 16.91
C LEU A 266 -7.47 -1.30 18.13
N ILE A 267 -6.97 -0.06 18.10
CA ILE A 267 -7.21 0.93 19.17
C ILE A 267 -8.41 1.80 18.81
N LYS A 268 -8.43 2.33 17.59
CA LYS A 268 -9.33 3.42 17.23
C LYS A 268 -9.72 3.38 15.75
N VAL A 269 -11.00 3.63 15.48
CA VAL A 269 -11.55 3.86 14.14
C VAL A 269 -12.07 5.29 14.05
N GLU A 270 -11.56 6.06 13.10
CA GLU A 270 -12.01 7.42 12.81
C GLU A 270 -12.60 7.48 11.40
N ASN A 271 -13.64 8.27 11.19
CA ASN A 271 -14.15 8.56 9.86
C ASN A 271 -13.30 9.65 9.18
N GLY A 272 -13.03 9.51 7.88
CA GLY A 272 -12.22 10.44 7.10
C GLY A 272 -10.71 10.37 7.38
N PHE A 273 -9.96 11.30 6.78
CA PHE A 273 -8.50 11.33 6.81
C PHE A 273 -7.96 11.98 8.11
N ALA A 274 -7.72 11.18 9.14
CA ALA A 274 -7.11 11.55 10.43
C ALA A 274 -7.74 12.75 11.19
N SER A 275 -8.94 13.19 10.81
CA SER A 275 -9.56 14.39 11.38
C SER A 275 -11.08 14.35 11.47
N GLY A 276 -11.70 13.17 11.50
CA GLY A 276 -13.15 13.05 11.64
C GLY A 276 -13.59 12.40 12.95
N GLU A 277 -14.84 11.97 12.94
CA GLU A 277 -15.53 11.40 14.09
C GLU A 277 -14.95 10.05 14.48
N VAL A 278 -14.88 9.77 15.77
CA VAL A 278 -14.41 8.49 16.30
C VAL A 278 -15.60 7.54 16.36
N ILE A 279 -15.56 6.49 15.54
CA ILE A 279 -16.60 5.46 15.49
C ILE A 279 -16.38 4.44 16.62
N TYR A 280 -15.12 4.03 16.82
CA TYR A 280 -14.75 3.01 17.80
C TYR A 280 -13.47 3.41 18.51
N HIS A 281 -13.41 3.13 19.81
CA HIS A 281 -12.19 3.23 20.60
C HIS A 281 -12.17 2.14 21.68
N ARG A 282 -11.12 1.33 21.72
CA ARG A 282 -11.03 0.16 22.61
C ARG A 282 -11.01 0.52 24.10
N LEU A 283 -10.21 1.50 24.48
CA LEU A 283 -9.95 1.83 25.91
C LEU A 283 -10.87 2.92 26.46
N VAL A 284 -11.64 3.58 25.60
CA VAL A 284 -12.39 4.78 25.98
C VAL A 284 -13.76 4.66 25.34
N GLU A 285 -14.69 4.12 26.11
CA GLU A 285 -16.10 4.13 25.75
C GLU A 285 -16.67 5.49 26.11
N LYS A 286 -17.20 6.18 25.11
CA LYS A 286 -17.88 7.47 25.31
C LYS A 286 -19.38 7.23 25.43
N THR A 287 -20.04 8.01 26.28
CA THR A 287 -21.49 7.98 26.36
C THR A 287 -22.13 8.43 25.04
N LEU A 288 -23.33 7.96 24.72
CA LEU A 288 -24.03 8.31 23.48
C LEU A 288 -24.19 9.83 23.29
N HIS A 289 -24.40 10.56 24.39
CA HIS A 289 -24.48 12.02 24.40
C HIS A 289 -23.14 12.66 24.01
N GLU A 290 -22.02 12.18 24.58
CA GLU A 290 -20.68 12.66 24.22
C GLU A 290 -20.28 12.34 22.79
N ILE A 291 -20.71 11.19 22.24
CA ILE A 291 -20.48 10.85 20.83
C ILE A 291 -21.21 11.87 19.93
N GLN A 292 -22.49 12.13 20.20
CA GLN A 292 -23.28 13.11 19.44
C GLN A 292 -22.71 14.54 19.56
N GLU A 293 -22.29 14.95 20.75
CA GLU A 293 -21.62 16.24 20.93
C GLU A 293 -20.31 16.32 20.13
N ASN A 294 -19.50 15.26 20.16
CA ASN A 294 -18.25 15.21 19.40
C ASN A 294 -18.54 15.24 17.89
N ALA A 295 -19.56 14.54 17.42
CA ALA A 295 -20.01 14.57 16.04
C ALA A 295 -20.43 16.00 15.63
N ARG A 296 -21.24 16.66 16.45
CA ARG A 296 -21.65 18.07 16.25
C ARG A 296 -20.46 19.01 16.22
N LYS A 297 -19.51 18.87 17.15
CA LYS A 297 -18.27 19.67 17.20
C LYS A 297 -17.37 19.44 15.99
N VAL A 298 -17.27 18.20 15.50
CA VAL A 298 -16.51 17.88 14.28
C VAL A 298 -17.23 18.46 13.05
N HIS A 299 -18.56 18.34 12.98
CA HIS A 299 -19.36 18.88 11.90
C HIS A 299 -19.30 20.40 11.84
N SER A 300 -19.47 21.10 12.96
CA SER A 300 -19.35 22.56 13.01
C SER A 300 -17.95 23.02 12.57
N ARG A 301 -16.89 22.35 13.03
CA ARG A 301 -15.51 22.61 12.57
C ARG A 301 -15.33 22.36 11.08
N LYS A 302 -15.97 21.34 10.50
CA LYS A 302 -15.93 21.09 9.05
C LYS A 302 -16.65 22.20 8.27
N VAL A 303 -17.84 22.61 8.73
CA VAL A 303 -18.61 23.70 8.12
C VAL A 303 -17.86 25.03 8.21
N GLU A 304 -17.29 25.38 9.36
CA GLU A 304 -16.48 26.59 9.51
C GLU A 304 -15.25 26.57 8.60
N LYS A 305 -14.54 25.43 8.50
CA LYS A 305 -13.42 25.27 7.58
C LYS A 305 -13.85 25.43 6.13
N ALA A 306 -15.01 24.90 5.75
CA ALA A 306 -15.56 25.05 4.40
C ALA A 306 -15.90 26.52 4.09
N LYS A 307 -16.53 27.23 5.02
CA LYS A 307 -16.80 28.68 4.90
C LYS A 307 -15.50 29.47 4.73
N ARG A 308 -14.51 29.24 5.60
CA ARG A 308 -13.18 29.88 5.51
C ARG A 308 -12.49 29.60 4.18
N ARG A 309 -12.63 28.37 3.65
CA ARG A 309 -12.05 28.00 2.36
C ARG A 309 -12.76 28.70 1.20
N ALA A 310 -14.09 28.75 1.20
CA ALA A 310 -14.85 29.48 0.19
C ALA A 310 -14.52 30.98 0.16
N GLU A 311 -14.40 31.62 1.33
CA GLU A 311 -13.95 33.02 1.43
C GLU A 311 -12.53 33.21 0.90
N GLN A 312 -11.62 32.27 1.20
CA GLN A 312 -10.25 32.30 0.67
C GLN A 312 -10.22 32.13 -0.85
N ASP A 313 -10.99 31.18 -1.39
CA ASP A 313 -11.05 30.92 -2.82
C ASP A 313 -11.63 32.14 -3.57
N ALA A 314 -12.69 32.76 -3.06
CA ALA A 314 -13.25 34.00 -3.61
C ALA A 314 -12.23 35.16 -3.57
N ASN A 315 -11.47 35.29 -2.48
CA ASN A 315 -10.43 36.30 -2.37
C ASN A 315 -9.26 36.05 -3.34
N VAL A 316 -8.88 34.79 -3.56
CA VAL A 316 -7.85 34.40 -4.53
C VAL A 316 -8.33 34.67 -5.95
N GLU A 317 -9.57 34.32 -6.29
CA GLU A 317 -10.16 34.64 -7.59
C GLU A 317 -10.24 36.14 -7.84
N ARG A 318 -10.67 36.92 -6.84
CA ARG A 318 -10.68 38.39 -6.93
C ARG A 318 -9.27 38.93 -7.19
N LYS A 319 -8.25 38.41 -6.50
CA LYS A 319 -6.85 38.79 -6.74
C LYS A 319 -6.33 38.37 -8.12
N LYS A 320 -6.75 37.22 -8.64
CA LYS A 320 -6.41 36.76 -10.01
C LYS A 320 -7.02 37.68 -11.06
N ARG A 321 -8.32 37.97 -10.98
CA ARG A 321 -9.01 38.90 -11.90
C ARG A 321 -8.35 40.28 -11.91
N LEU A 322 -8.10 40.86 -10.74
CA LEU A 322 -7.39 42.15 -10.63
C LEU A 322 -5.97 42.11 -11.24
N ARG A 323 -5.28 40.97 -11.20
CA ARG A 323 -3.97 40.79 -11.81
C ARG A 323 -4.08 40.69 -13.33
N GLU A 324 -5.06 39.95 -13.83
CA GLU A 324 -5.36 39.82 -15.26
C GLU A 324 -5.78 41.16 -15.86
N ASP A 325 -6.66 41.91 -15.20
CA ASP A 325 -7.07 43.27 -15.61
C ASP A 325 -5.88 44.23 -15.68
N LYS A 326 -4.96 44.17 -14.69
CA LYS A 326 -3.72 44.97 -14.70
C LYS A 326 -2.80 44.59 -15.87
N ILE A 327 -2.70 43.29 -16.20
CA ILE A 327 -1.91 42.82 -17.33
C ILE A 327 -2.55 43.27 -18.65
N ALA A 328 -3.87 43.15 -18.79
CA ALA A 328 -4.62 43.60 -19.96
C ALA A 328 -4.46 45.10 -20.17
N ARG A 329 -4.67 45.92 -19.13
CA ARG A 329 -4.47 47.38 -19.20
C ARG A 329 -3.04 47.77 -19.55
N LYS A 330 -2.03 47.02 -19.08
CA LYS A 330 -0.63 47.24 -19.46
C LYS A 330 -0.36 46.85 -20.92
N LYS A 331 -1.01 45.79 -21.41
CA LYS A 331 -0.92 45.35 -22.81
C LYS A 331 -1.57 46.38 -23.75
N GLU A 332 -2.79 46.83 -23.43
CA GLU A 332 -3.47 47.91 -24.16
C GLU A 332 -2.65 49.19 -24.20
N ARG A 333 -2.07 49.61 -23.07
CA ARG A 333 -1.18 50.78 -23.03
C ARG A 333 0.07 50.60 -23.90
N ARG A 334 0.60 49.38 -24.00
CA ARG A 334 1.77 49.06 -24.84
C ARG A 334 1.40 49.05 -26.32
N GLU A 335 0.23 48.52 -26.67
CA GLU A 335 -0.29 48.53 -28.04
C GLU A 335 -0.63 49.95 -28.51
N GLN A 336 -1.19 50.79 -27.64
CA GLN A 336 -1.39 52.21 -27.92
C GLN A 336 -0.06 52.93 -28.14
N ALA A 337 0.93 52.76 -27.26
CA ALA A 337 2.25 53.36 -27.43
C ALA A 337 2.96 52.88 -28.73
N LEU A 338 2.74 51.63 -29.14
CA LEU A 338 3.26 51.11 -30.40
C LEU A 338 2.56 51.75 -31.61
N ARG A 339 1.23 51.91 -31.55
CA ARG A 339 0.46 52.61 -32.60
C ARG A 339 0.83 54.09 -32.70
N ASP A 340 1.04 54.75 -31.57
CA ASP A 340 1.48 56.16 -31.55
C ASP A 340 2.90 56.28 -32.13
N GLN A 341 3.77 55.29 -31.90
CA GLN A 341 5.12 55.23 -32.49
C GLN A 341 5.10 54.90 -34.00
N GLU A 342 4.18 54.05 -34.46
CA GLU A 342 3.96 53.78 -35.89
C GLU A 342 3.30 54.96 -36.62
N ALA A 343 2.48 55.75 -35.93
CA ALA A 343 1.82 56.94 -36.48
C ALA A 343 2.76 58.14 -36.63
N ASN A 344 3.83 58.24 -35.82
CA ASN A 344 4.86 59.29 -35.92
C ASN A 344 6.29 58.70 -35.96
N PRO A 345 6.75 58.19 -37.12
CA PRO A 345 8.05 57.53 -37.23
C PRO A 345 9.29 58.44 -37.18
N PHE A 346 9.15 59.77 -37.17
CA PHE A 346 10.25 60.72 -37.49
C PHE A 346 10.60 61.77 -36.44
N GLU A 347 10.02 61.77 -35.24
CA GLU A 347 10.51 62.64 -34.15
C GLU A 347 11.55 61.90 -33.29
N VAL A 348 12.76 61.78 -33.82
CA VAL A 348 13.96 61.70 -32.98
C VAL A 348 14.99 62.69 -33.52
N THR A 349 15.24 63.72 -32.70
CA THR A 349 16.33 64.73 -32.66
C THR A 349 16.07 66.13 -33.20
N GLY A 350 16.19 67.12 -32.30
CA GLY A 350 16.64 68.46 -32.63
C GLY A 350 15.99 69.61 -31.88
N GLU A 351 16.32 69.82 -30.60
CA GLU A 351 16.55 71.17 -30.07
C GLU A 351 17.38 71.09 -28.78
N ASP A 352 18.71 71.13 -28.95
CA ASP A 352 19.59 71.69 -27.93
C ASP A 352 19.31 73.21 -27.88
N GLY A 353 18.84 73.70 -26.73
CA GLY A 353 18.52 75.11 -26.51
C GLY A 353 18.83 75.54 -25.07
N TYR A 354 20.08 75.98 -24.89
CA TYR A 354 20.65 76.67 -23.74
C TYR A 354 19.74 77.77 -23.14
N ALA A 355 19.52 77.75 -21.82
CA ALA A 355 19.41 78.90 -20.91
C ALA A 355 19.48 78.33 -19.47
N GLY A 356 20.44 78.63 -18.60
CA GLY A 356 21.07 79.92 -18.37
C GLY A 356 20.35 80.64 -17.23
N ASP A 357 21.00 80.68 -16.07
CA ASP A 357 20.88 81.65 -14.97
C ASP A 357 19.83 81.49 -13.84
N THR A 358 20.39 81.22 -12.65
CA THR A 358 20.24 81.91 -11.35
C THR A 358 18.93 82.63 -11.03
N ASP A 359 18.28 82.24 -9.92
CA ASP A 359 18.53 82.77 -8.56
C ASP A 359 17.96 81.85 -7.47
#